data_AF-A0A967MPQ1-F1
#
_entry.id   AF-A0A967MPQ1-F1
#
_cell.length_a   1.000
_cell.length_b   1.000
_cell.length_c   1.000
_cell.angle_alpha   90.00
_cell.angle_beta   90.00
_cell.angle_gamma   90.00
#
_symmetry.space_group_name_H-M   'P 1'
#
loop_
_entity.id
_entity.type
_entity.pdbx_description
1 polymer ?
#
loop_
_entity_poly.entity_id
_entity_poly.type
_entity_poly.pdbx_seq_one_letter_code
_entity_poly.pdbx_strand_id
1 'polypeptide(L)' 'MLWNAQMQTLEYRSRRSSLNGAQITFEDDGSYEIWVAATDPGKANWLDTEGHPRGTIFWRFLLPEEDPPRPETEVVTLR' A
#
# COMPACT_ATOMS: atom_id res chain seq x y z
N MET A 1 3.79 -2.29 1.97
CA MET A 1 5.02 -2.20 1.13
C MET A 1 4.90 -3.24 0.03
N LEU A 2 5.28 -2.89 -1.20
CA LEU A 2 5.20 -3.77 -2.37
C LEU A 2 6.52 -4.50 -2.63
N TRP A 3 6.40 -5.79 -2.93
CA TRP A 3 7.47 -6.69 -3.34
C TRP A 3 7.17 -7.32 -4.70
N ASN A 4 8.20 -7.55 -5.50
CA ASN A 4 8.08 -8.36 -6.71
C ASN A 4 7.88 -9.85 -6.35
N ALA A 5 7.70 -10.69 -7.37
CA ALA A 5 7.50 -12.13 -7.18
C ALA A 5 8.71 -12.86 -6.54
N GLN A 6 9.86 -12.22 -6.47
CA GLN A 6 11.10 -12.71 -5.85
C GLN A 6 11.30 -12.16 -4.43
N MET A 7 10.27 -11.53 -3.85
CA MET A 7 10.30 -10.95 -2.51
C MET A 7 11.30 -9.79 -2.35
N GLN A 8 11.57 -9.06 -3.44
CA GLN A 8 12.42 -7.87 -3.41
C GLN A 8 11.55 -6.63 -3.38
N THR A 9 11.92 -5.66 -2.54
CA THR A 9 11.31 -4.31 -2.54
C THR A 9 11.46 -3.67 -3.91
N LEU A 10 10.38 -3.07 -4.39
CA LEU A 10 10.41 -2.24 -5.60
C LEU A 10 11.23 -0.95 -5.34
N GLU A 11 11.42 -0.12 -6.36
CA GLU A 11 12.19 1.11 -6.20
C GLU A 11 11.49 2.03 -5.20
N TYR A 12 12.21 2.44 -4.16
CA TYR A 12 11.65 3.20 -3.04
C TYR A 12 12.26 4.60 -2.90
N ARG A 13 13.37 4.89 -3.59
CA ARG A 13 14.05 6.18 -3.50
C ARG A 13 13.32 7.26 -4.30
N SER A 14 12.78 6.88 -5.44
CA SER A 14 12.12 7.80 -6.38
C SER A 14 10.66 7.47 -6.65
N ARG A 15 10.18 6.31 -6.17
CA ARG A 15 8.80 5.86 -6.34
C ARG A 15 8.20 5.46 -5.01
N ARG A 16 6.87 5.50 -4.95
CA ARG A 16 6.11 5.25 -3.72
C ARG A 16 5.71 3.78 -3.63
N SER A 17 6.68 2.91 -3.38
CA SER A 17 6.47 1.46 -3.19
C SER A 17 6.14 1.06 -1.75
N SER A 18 6.18 2.01 -0.81
CA SER A 18 5.77 1.81 0.58
C SER A 18 5.21 3.07 1.21
N LEU A 19 4.43 2.87 2.28
CA LEU A 19 3.91 3.89 3.18
C LEU A 19 4.16 3.42 4.61
N ASN A 20 4.34 4.37 5.51
CA ASN A 20 4.38 4.15 6.95
C ASN A 20 3.36 5.05 7.68
N GLY A 21 3.21 4.87 8.99
CA GLY A 21 2.20 5.60 9.78
C GLY A 21 2.34 7.13 9.78
N ALA A 22 3.52 7.68 9.49
CA ALA A 22 3.71 9.12 9.37
C ALA A 22 3.33 9.66 7.98
N GLN A 23 3.11 8.79 7.00
CA GLN A 23 2.77 9.14 5.61
C GLN A 23 1.32 8.83 5.24
N ILE A 24 0.65 7.98 6.02
CA ILE A 24 -0.76 7.62 5.79
C ILE A 24 -1.64 8.83 6.13
N THR A 25 -2.51 9.18 5.19
CA THR A 25 -3.65 10.06 5.43
C THR A 25 -4.79 9.21 5.96
N PHE A 26 -5.30 9.55 7.14
CA PHE A 26 -6.43 8.85 7.76
C PHE A 26 -7.74 9.54 7.39
N GLU A 27 -8.81 8.76 7.34
CA GLU A 27 -10.19 9.24 7.25
C GLU A 27 -10.64 9.81 8.62
N ASP A 28 -11.78 10.50 8.64
CA ASP A 28 -12.31 11.14 9.86
C ASP A 28 -12.60 10.13 11.00
N ASP A 29 -12.90 8.88 10.66
CA ASP A 29 -13.14 7.78 11.61
C ASP A 29 -11.86 7.05 12.04
N GLY A 30 -10.68 7.50 11.58
CA GLY A 30 -9.39 6.89 11.87
C GLY A 30 -9.07 5.67 11.01
N SER A 31 -9.94 5.27 10.08
CA SER A 31 -9.62 4.28 9.08
C SER A 31 -8.67 4.84 8.01
N TYR A 32 -8.18 3.97 7.13
CA TYR A 32 -7.36 4.38 5.99
C TYR A 32 -7.58 3.44 4.82
N GLU A 33 -7.59 4.00 3.61
CA GLU A 33 -7.61 3.25 2.36
C GLU A 33 -6.24 3.31 1.68
N ILE A 34 -5.76 2.21 1.10
CA ILE A 34 -4.54 2.18 0.30
C ILE A 34 -4.88 1.77 -1.13
N TRP A 35 -4.52 2.62 -2.09
CA TRP A 35 -4.68 2.34 -3.51
C TRP A 35 -3.43 1.70 -4.07
N VAL A 36 -3.56 0.63 -4.85
CA VAL A 36 -2.41 -0.04 -5.49
C VAL A 36 -2.62 0.01 -7.00
N ALA A 37 -1.76 0.74 -7.72
CA ALA A 37 -1.92 0.97 -9.15
C ALA A 37 -0.58 1.31 -9.82
N ALA A 38 -0.47 1.10 -11.14
CA ALA A 38 0.73 1.46 -11.91
C ALA A 38 0.82 2.96 -12.24
N THR A 39 -0.32 3.65 -12.22
CA THR A 39 -0.44 5.08 -12.52
C THR A 39 -1.12 5.76 -11.34
N ASP A 40 -0.73 7.01 -11.06
CA ASP A 40 -1.30 7.80 -9.97
C ASP A 40 -2.82 7.95 -10.15
N PRO A 41 -3.65 7.39 -9.23
CA PRO A 41 -5.09 7.53 -9.27
C PRO A 41 -5.58 8.84 -8.63
N GLY A 42 -4.68 9.76 -8.26
CA GLY A 42 -5.00 11.00 -7.54
C GLY A 42 -5.34 10.78 -6.07
N LYS A 43 -4.86 9.68 -5.48
CA LYS A 43 -5.19 9.27 -4.09
C LYS A 43 -3.99 9.47 -3.18
N ALA A 44 -4.27 10.03 -1.99
CA ALA A 44 -3.24 10.35 -1.00
C ALA A 44 -2.39 9.12 -0.64
N ASN A 45 -3.04 7.99 -0.37
CA ASN A 45 -2.38 6.73 0.03
C ASN A 45 -2.23 5.75 -1.14
N TRP A 46 -1.55 6.14 -2.22
CA TRP A 46 -1.31 5.26 -3.37
C TRP A 46 0.07 4.58 -3.33
N LEU A 47 0.16 3.30 -3.69
CA LEU A 47 1.39 2.56 -3.91
C LEU A 47 1.57 2.24 -5.39
N ASP A 48 2.72 2.64 -5.93
CA ASP A 48 3.09 2.46 -7.33
C ASP A 48 3.57 1.03 -7.61
N THR A 49 2.89 0.31 -8.48
CA THR A 49 3.27 -1.07 -8.86
C THR A 49 4.42 -1.14 -9.85
N GLU A 50 4.86 -0.02 -10.42
CA GLU A 50 5.92 0.06 -11.44
C GLU A 50 5.64 -0.79 -12.68
N GLY A 51 4.36 -1.07 -12.95
CA GLY A 51 3.94 -1.94 -14.04
C GLY A 51 4.12 -3.44 -13.77
N HIS A 52 4.51 -3.84 -12.56
CA HIS A 52 4.53 -5.27 -12.20
C HIS A 52 3.11 -5.85 -12.21
N PRO A 53 2.84 -6.90 -13.01
CA PRO A 53 1.49 -7.47 -13.12
C PRO A 53 1.14 -8.39 -11.94
N ARG A 54 2.13 -8.73 -11.10
CA ARG A 54 1.99 -9.58 -9.91
C ARG A 54 3.13 -9.33 -8.93
N GLY A 55 2.85 -9.56 -7.66
CA GLY A 55 3.79 -9.41 -6.56
C GLY A 55 3.09 -9.68 -5.24
N THR A 56 3.71 -9.20 -4.16
CA THR A 56 3.18 -9.33 -2.80
C THR A 56 3.12 -7.96 -2.16
N ILE A 57 2.07 -7.71 -1.40
CA ILE A 57 2.00 -6.60 -0.46
C ILE A 57 2.07 -7.17 0.96
N PHE A 58 2.86 -6.54 1.83
CA PHE A 58 2.92 -6.91 3.23
C PHE A 58 2.77 -5.70 4.15
N TRP A 59 2.24 -5.97 5.34
CA TRP A 59 2.04 -5.03 6.44
C TRP A 59 3.00 -5.35 7.57
N ARG A 60 3.37 -4.31 8.33
CA ARG A 60 4.17 -4.45 9.53
C ARG A 60 3.51 -3.65 10.64
N PHE A 61 3.07 -4.37 11.67
CA PHE A 61 2.59 -3.79 12.92
C PHE A 61 3.69 -4.01 13.96
N LEU A 62 4.15 -2.94 14.57
CA LEU A 62 5.21 -2.99 15.59
C LEU A 62 4.56 -2.91 16.96
N LEU A 63 4.67 -3.98 17.74
CA LEU A 63 4.16 -4.06 19.11
C LEU A 63 2.68 -3.65 19.23
N PRO A 64 1.76 -4.21 18.41
CA PRO A 64 0.36 -3.86 18.52
C PRO A 64 -0.20 -4.37 19.85
N GLU A 65 -1.07 -3.58 20.49
CA GLU A 65 -1.73 -3.98 21.75
C GLU A 65 -2.72 -5.13 21.53
N GLU A 66 -3.31 -5.18 20.34
CA GLU A 66 -4.27 -6.19 19.90
C GLU A 66 -3.87 -6.77 18.53
N ASP A 67 -4.44 -7.91 18.16
CA ASP A 67 -4.21 -8.48 16.83
C ASP A 67 -4.76 -7.53 15.75
N PRO A 68 -3.92 -7.08 14.81
CA PRO A 68 -4.37 -6.17 13.76
C PRO A 68 -5.45 -6.83 12.89
N PRO A 69 -6.51 -6.09 12.51
CA PRO A 69 -7.53 -6.63 11.64
C PRO A 69 -6.94 -7.00 10.27
N ARG A 70 -7.50 -8.04 9.66
CA ARG A 70 -7.15 -8.41 8.30
C ARG A 70 -7.60 -7.28 7.35
N PRO A 71 -6.73 -6.78 6.46
CA PRO A 71 -7.15 -5.81 5.45
C PRO A 71 -8.23 -6.40 4.54
N GLU A 72 -9.28 -5.63 4.30
CA GLU A 72 -10.25 -5.89 3.25
C GLU A 72 -9.69 -5.37 1.92
N THR A 73 -9.99 -6.08 0.83
CA THR A 73 -9.43 -5.77 -0.49
C THR A 73 -10.48 -5.95 -1.58
N GLU A 74 -10.55 -5.00 -2.50
CA GLU A 74 -11.38 -5.06 -3.70
C GLU A 74 -10.54 -4.68 -4.92
N VAL A 75 -10.83 -5.30 -6.07
CA VAL A 75 -10.28 -4.90 -7.37
C VAL A 75 -11.29 -4.00 -8.06
N VAL A 76 -10.90 -2.76 -8.33
CA VAL A 76 -11.74 -1.76 -8.98
C VAL A 76 -11.14 -1.29 -10.31
N THR A 77 -11.97 -0.76 -11.20
CA THR A 77 -11.51 -0.10 -12.42
C THR A 77 -11.15 1.35 -12.13
N LEU A 78 -9.92 1.74 -12.46
CA LEU A 78 -9.49 3.14 -12.43
C LEU A 78 -10.11 3.88 -13.62
N ARG A 79 -10.67 5.05 -13.36
CA ARG A 79 -11.25 5.93 -14.38
C ARG A 79 -10.22 6.89 -14.93
#